data_AF-A0A956WLD3-F1
#
_entry.id   AF-A0A956WLD3-F1
#
_cell.length_a   1.000
_cell.length_b   1.000
_cell.length_c   1.000
_cell.angle_alpha   90.00
_cell.angle_beta   90.00
_cell.angle_gamma   90.00
#
_symmetry.space_group_name_H-M   'P 1'
#
loop_
_entity.id
_entity.type
_entity.pdbx_description
1 polymer ?
#
loop_
_entity_poly.entity_id
_entity_poly.type
_entity_poly.pdbx_seq_one_letter_code
_entity_poly.pdbx_strand_id
1 'polypeptide(L)'
;MERGIDVTGPITPEQQTAVETLLRQRNLPARQRERLEMVKASWLGTEVDAIARWSGRTPRTVRRWLAAFRDGGVEALAGAPIPGRPPKADAADLGALEAALDTPPRTLNLPFDVWSSQRLSAYL
;
A
#
# COMPACT_ATOMS: atom_id res chain seq x y z
N MET A 1 -12.61 26.61 14.32
CA MET A 1 -11.60 25.74 13.68
C MET A 1 -12.04 24.30 13.96
N GLU A 2 -11.77 23.37 13.05
CA GLU A 2 -12.16 21.95 13.17
C GLU A 2 -11.09 21.18 13.97
N ARG A 3 -11.46 20.61 15.12
CA ARG A 3 -10.52 19.81 15.92
C ARG A 3 -10.28 18.49 15.21
N GLY A 4 -9.06 17.95 15.34
CA GLY A 4 -8.77 16.62 14.82
C GLY A 4 -9.72 15.54 15.37
N ILE A 5 -10.09 15.66 16.66
CA ILE A 5 -10.98 14.71 17.33
C ILE A 5 -12.39 14.68 16.70
N ASP A 6 -12.83 15.78 16.11
CA ASP A 6 -14.12 15.86 15.41
C ASP A 6 -14.13 14.95 14.16
N VAL A 7 -12.95 14.66 13.59
CA VAL A 7 -12.79 13.78 12.43
C VAL A 7 -12.63 12.33 12.84
N THR A 8 -11.79 12.06 13.86
CA THR A 8 -11.52 10.70 14.34
C THR A 8 -12.66 10.12 15.17
N GLY A 9 -13.51 10.96 15.77
CA GLY A 9 -14.39 10.56 16.86
C GLY A 9 -13.61 10.25 18.15
N PRO A 10 -14.30 9.74 19.20
CA PRO A 10 -13.67 9.34 20.45
C PRO A 10 -12.63 8.24 20.22
N ILE A 11 -11.41 8.45 20.73
CA ILE A 11 -10.32 7.46 20.62
C ILE A 11 -10.18 6.74 21.96
N THR A 12 -10.34 5.43 21.91
CA THR A 12 -10.27 4.54 23.09
C THR A 12 -8.84 4.47 23.68
N PRO A 13 -8.68 4.19 24.99
CA PRO A 13 -7.37 4.00 25.60
C PRO A 13 -6.52 2.91 24.92
N GLU A 14 -7.15 1.87 24.41
CA GLU A 14 -6.51 0.78 23.67
C GLU A 14 -5.92 1.30 22.34
N GLN A 15 -6.67 2.11 21.62
CA GLN A 15 -6.20 2.77 20.39
C GLN A 15 -5.06 3.75 20.66
N GLN A 16 -5.13 4.53 21.74
CA GLN A 16 -4.02 5.41 22.15
C GLN A 16 -2.76 4.59 22.44
N THR A 17 -2.89 3.52 23.22
CA THR A 17 -1.77 2.62 23.57
C THR A 17 -1.14 2.00 22.33
N ALA A 18 -1.95 1.58 21.35
CA ALA A 18 -1.45 1.02 20.09
C ALA A 18 -0.62 2.04 19.30
N VAL A 19 -1.11 3.28 19.15
CA VAL A 19 -0.39 4.35 18.46
C VAL A 19 0.91 4.69 19.19
N GLU A 20 0.88 4.83 20.51
CA GLU A 20 2.07 5.16 21.30
C GLU A 20 3.13 4.05 21.25
N THR A 21 2.69 2.79 21.27
CA THR A 21 3.58 1.64 21.14
C THR A 21 4.31 1.67 19.80
N LEU A 22 3.61 1.93 18.69
CA LEU A 22 4.21 2.06 17.36
C LEU A 22 5.18 3.25 17.28
N LEU A 23 4.80 4.42 17.81
CA LEU A 23 5.65 5.61 17.79
C LEU A 23 6.98 5.43 18.53
N ARG A 24 7.04 4.55 19.54
CA ARG A 24 8.28 4.19 20.26
C ARG A 24 9.24 3.33 19.44
N GLN A 25 8.77 2.65 18.39
CA GLN A 25 9.63 1.80 17.56
C GLN A 25 10.63 2.66 16.79
N ARG A 26 11.92 2.28 16.79
CA ARG A 26 12.98 3.03 16.09
C ARG A 26 12.86 2.95 14.58
N ASN A 27 12.48 1.79 14.05
CA ASN A 27 12.50 1.48 12.62
C ASN A 27 11.12 1.61 11.93
N LEU A 28 10.27 2.50 12.43
CA LEU A 28 8.96 2.74 11.84
C LEU A 28 9.10 3.55 10.53
N PRO A 29 8.45 3.13 9.42
CA PRO A 29 8.51 3.88 8.16
C PRO A 29 8.07 5.34 8.34
N ALA A 30 8.82 6.28 7.77
CA ALA A 30 8.62 7.72 7.99
C ALA A 30 7.18 8.19 7.71
N ARG A 31 6.55 7.67 6.64
CA ARG A 31 5.15 8.01 6.29
C ARG A 31 4.15 7.47 7.31
N GLN A 32 4.40 6.29 7.87
CA GLN A 32 3.53 5.71 8.91
C GLN A 32 3.68 6.49 10.21
N ARG A 33 4.91 6.86 10.59
CA ARG A 33 5.19 7.73 11.74
C ARG A 33 4.44 9.06 11.64
N GLU A 34 4.61 9.78 10.53
CA GLU A 34 3.95 11.07 10.28
C GLU A 34 2.43 10.96 10.48
N ARG A 35 1.80 9.91 9.93
CA ARG A 35 0.35 9.68 10.07
C ARG A 35 -0.05 9.39 11.52
N LEU A 36 0.71 8.58 12.25
CA LEU A 36 0.46 8.28 13.65
C LEU A 36 0.60 9.54 14.53
N GLU A 37 1.55 10.41 14.22
CA GLU A 37 1.70 11.72 14.89
C GLU A 37 0.51 12.65 14.64
N MET A 38 -0.07 12.63 13.42
CA MET A 38 -1.32 13.37 13.14
C MET A 38 -2.48 12.87 14.00
N VAL A 39 -2.64 11.55 14.15
CA VAL A 39 -3.68 10.98 15.01
C VAL A 39 -3.42 11.33 16.47
N LYS A 40 -2.18 11.22 16.95
CA LYS A 40 -1.82 11.63 18.32
C LYS A 40 -2.16 13.10 18.58
N ALA A 41 -1.83 13.99 17.64
CA ALA A 41 -2.17 15.40 17.74
C ALA A 41 -3.69 15.64 17.81
N SER A 42 -4.48 14.83 17.07
CA SER A 42 -5.95 14.91 17.07
C SER A 42 -6.54 14.73 18.47
N TRP A 43 -6.22 13.65 19.19
CA TRP A 43 -6.79 13.42 20.54
C TRP A 43 -6.17 14.31 21.63
N LEU A 44 -5.00 14.89 21.37
CA LEU A 44 -4.43 15.96 22.21
C LEU A 44 -5.14 17.31 21.99
N GLY A 45 -6.18 17.35 21.14
CA GLY A 45 -7.00 18.54 20.91
C GLY A 45 -6.43 19.49 19.86
N THR A 46 -5.48 19.06 19.05
CA THR A 46 -4.91 19.90 17.98
C THR A 46 -5.91 20.05 16.83
N GLU A 47 -6.04 21.28 16.34
CA GLU A 47 -6.86 21.63 15.17
C GLU A 47 -6.30 21.03 13.87
N VAL A 48 -7.17 20.63 12.93
CA VAL A 48 -6.79 20.06 11.63
C VAL A 48 -5.84 20.98 10.86
N ASP A 49 -6.08 22.29 10.89
CA ASP A 49 -5.24 23.27 10.20
C ASP A 49 -3.87 23.44 10.86
N ALA A 50 -3.77 23.27 12.18
CA ALA A 50 -2.49 23.24 12.87
C ALA A 50 -1.72 21.96 12.51
N ILE A 51 -2.41 20.81 12.45
CA ILE A 51 -1.83 19.53 12.00
C ILE A 51 -1.30 19.64 10.57
N ALA A 52 -2.09 20.22 9.67
CA ALA A 52 -1.72 20.45 8.28
C ALA A 52 -0.44 21.29 8.17
N ARG A 53 -0.34 22.39 8.93
CA ARG A 53 0.81 23.29 8.92
C ARG A 53 2.11 22.60 9.34
N TRP A 54 2.13 21.93 10.49
CA TRP A 54 3.39 21.31 10.96
C TRP A 54 3.78 20.08 10.15
N SER A 55 2.81 19.32 9.62
CA SER A 55 3.08 18.13 8.80
C SER A 55 3.41 18.46 7.34
N GLY A 56 3.25 19.71 6.90
CA GLY A 56 3.40 20.10 5.49
C GLY A 56 2.37 19.44 4.56
N ARG A 57 1.21 19.02 5.09
CA ARG A 57 0.11 18.41 4.34
C ARG A 57 -1.04 19.39 4.19
N THR A 58 -1.95 19.09 3.26
CA THR A 58 -3.21 19.84 3.16
C THR A 58 -4.20 19.38 4.23
N PRO A 59 -5.12 20.24 4.70
CA PRO A 59 -6.20 19.84 5.61
C PRO A 59 -7.02 18.65 5.10
N ARG A 60 -7.23 18.57 3.77
CA ARG A 60 -7.90 17.43 3.11
C ARG A 60 -7.15 16.11 3.35
N THR A 61 -5.82 16.11 3.25
CA THR A 61 -5.00 14.93 3.50
C THR A 61 -5.02 14.54 4.98
N VAL A 62 -4.96 15.50 5.88
CA VAL A 62 -5.08 15.25 7.33
C VAL A 62 -6.43 14.61 7.63
N ARG A 63 -7.54 15.21 7.19
CA ARG A 63 -8.89 14.62 7.35
C ARG A 63 -8.98 13.20 6.82
N ARG A 64 -8.41 12.94 5.64
CA ARG A 64 -8.36 11.58 5.06
C ARG A 64 -7.67 10.58 5.98
N TRP A 65 -6.54 10.93 6.58
CA TRP A 65 -5.82 10.00 7.46
C TRP A 65 -6.49 9.83 8.81
N LEU A 66 -7.06 10.89 9.38
CA LEU A 66 -7.86 10.82 10.60
C LEU A 66 -9.10 9.93 10.41
N ALA A 67 -9.80 10.07 9.28
CA ALA A 67 -10.92 9.20 8.91
C ALA A 67 -10.46 7.74 8.69
N ALA A 68 -9.33 7.52 8.00
CA ALA A 68 -8.77 6.18 7.83
C ALA A 68 -8.43 5.51 9.17
N PHE A 69 -7.90 6.26 10.13
CA PHE A 69 -7.65 5.75 11.48
C PHE A 69 -8.95 5.42 12.23
N ARG A 70 -9.98 6.28 12.13
CA ARG A 70 -11.29 5.99 12.71
C ARG A 70 -11.85 4.67 12.18
N ASP A 71 -11.74 4.44 10.88
CA ASP A 71 -12.38 3.31 10.21
C ASP A 71 -11.55 2.00 10.32
N GLY A 72 -10.23 2.08 10.45
CA GLY A 72 -9.34 0.90 10.40
C GLY A 72 -8.15 0.91 11.36
N GLY A 73 -8.13 1.81 12.35
CA GLY A 73 -7.11 1.88 13.38
C GLY A 73 -5.69 2.13 12.84
N VAL A 74 -4.69 1.62 13.57
CA VAL A 74 -3.26 1.79 13.23
C VAL A 74 -2.87 1.08 11.93
N GLU A 75 -3.54 -0.01 11.56
CA GLU A 75 -3.27 -0.77 10.34
C GLU A 75 -3.59 0.04 9.08
N ALA A 76 -4.67 0.84 9.12
CA ALA A 76 -5.02 1.74 8.04
C ALA A 76 -3.94 2.80 7.74
N LEU A 77 -3.04 3.07 8.70
CA LEU A 77 -1.98 4.07 8.58
C LEU A 77 -0.66 3.52 8.05
N ALA A 78 -0.45 2.19 8.09
CA ALA A 78 0.73 1.55 7.49
C ALA A 78 0.81 1.83 5.98
N GLY A 79 -0.35 1.97 5.34
CA GLY A 79 -0.47 2.09 3.89
C GLY A 79 -0.40 0.71 3.25
N ALA A 80 -1.38 0.40 2.40
CA ALA A 80 -1.31 -0.80 1.59
C ALA A 80 -0.13 -0.72 0.62
N PRO A 81 0.54 -1.85 0.31
CA PRO A 81 1.38 -1.94 -0.88
C PRO A 81 0.59 -1.40 -2.06
N ILE A 82 1.15 -0.44 -2.81
CA ILE A 82 0.52 0.01 -4.05
C ILE A 82 0.64 -1.17 -5.00
N PRO A 83 -0.45 -1.86 -5.38
CA PRO A 83 -0.34 -2.96 -6.32
C PRO A 83 0.28 -2.41 -7.60
N GLY A 84 1.27 -3.12 -8.12
CA GLY A 84 1.86 -2.80 -9.41
C GLY A 84 0.82 -2.88 -10.53
N ARG A 85 1.24 -2.60 -11.77
CA ARG A 85 0.40 -2.89 -12.93
C ARG A 85 -0.03 -4.37 -12.86
N PRO A 86 -1.33 -4.69 -12.96
CA PRO A 86 -1.78 -6.08 -13.01
C PRO A 86 -0.98 -6.86 -14.06
N PRO A 87 -0.60 -8.13 -13.77
CA PRO A 87 0.07 -8.96 -14.76
C PRO A 87 -0.81 -9.06 -16.01
N LYS A 88 -0.18 -9.01 -17.19
CA LYS A 88 -0.88 -9.18 -18.46
C LYS A 88 -1.09 -10.65 -18.81
N ALA A 89 -0.22 -11.52 -18.30
CA ALA A 89 -0.31 -12.95 -18.50
C ALA A 89 -1.12 -13.56 -17.36
N ASP A 90 -2.09 -14.41 -17.70
CA ASP A 90 -2.87 -15.19 -16.75
C ASP A 90 -2.29 -16.61 -16.56
N ALA A 91 -2.99 -17.45 -15.80
CA ALA A 91 -2.54 -18.82 -15.54
C ALA A 91 -2.55 -19.69 -16.82
N ALA A 92 -3.42 -19.41 -17.78
CA ALA A 92 -3.46 -20.12 -19.04
C ALA A 92 -2.26 -19.74 -19.92
N ASP A 93 -1.90 -18.45 -19.95
CA ASP A 93 -0.70 -17.96 -20.65
C ASP A 93 0.57 -18.62 -20.09
N LEU A 94 0.67 -18.74 -18.76
CA LEU A 94 1.80 -19.41 -18.11
C LEU A 94 1.84 -20.91 -18.40
N GLY A 95 0.69 -21.59 -18.38
CA GLY A 95 0.63 -23.01 -18.73
C GLY A 95 1.00 -23.28 -20.19
N ALA A 96 0.56 -22.42 -21.12
CA ALA A 96 0.94 -22.51 -22.52
C ALA A 96 2.44 -22.26 -22.73
N LEU A 97 3.02 -21.32 -21.98
CA LEU A 97 4.45 -21.05 -21.96
C LEU A 97 5.26 -22.26 -21.47
N GLU A 98 4.87 -22.85 -20.34
CA GLU A 98 5.53 -24.04 -19.77
C GLU A 98 5.49 -25.21 -20.75
N ALA A 99 4.31 -25.52 -21.31
CA ALA A 99 4.16 -26.60 -22.28
C ALA A 99 5.00 -26.39 -23.56
N ALA A 100 5.12 -25.14 -24.04
CA ALA A 100 5.94 -24.81 -25.18
C ALA A 100 7.44 -24.98 -24.87
N LEU A 101 7.90 -24.57 -23.69
CA LEU A 101 9.30 -24.69 -23.28
C LEU A 101 9.75 -26.16 -23.10
N ASP A 102 8.86 -27.02 -22.59
CA ASP A 102 9.13 -28.45 -22.44
C ASP A 102 9.14 -29.22 -23.76
N THR A 103 8.67 -28.60 -24.84
CA THR A 103 8.59 -29.21 -26.16
C THR A 103 9.69 -28.67 -27.09
N PRO A 104 10.61 -29.52 -27.59
CA PRO A 104 11.62 -29.08 -28.55
C PRO A 104 10.96 -28.54 -29.84
N PRO A 105 11.35 -27.37 -30.39
CA PRO A 105 10.64 -26.77 -31.53
C PRO A 105 10.55 -27.68 -32.77
N ARG A 106 11.52 -28.58 -32.95
CA ARG A 106 11.52 -29.59 -34.03
C ARG A 106 10.33 -30.54 -33.97
N THR A 107 9.88 -30.93 -32.79
CA THR A 107 8.72 -31.84 -32.65
C THR A 107 7.41 -31.13 -33.00
N LEU A 108 7.42 -29.79 -32.99
CA LEU A 108 6.35 -28.92 -33.45
C LEU A 108 6.48 -28.53 -34.94
N ASN A 109 7.37 -29.19 -35.68
CA ASN A 109 7.68 -28.89 -37.10
C ASN A 109 8.19 -27.46 -37.35
N LEU A 110 8.80 -26.82 -36.35
CA LEU A 110 9.39 -25.49 -36.51
C LEU A 110 10.82 -25.59 -37.11
N PRO A 111 11.27 -24.60 -37.90
CA PRO A 111 12.52 -24.68 -38.66
C PRO A 111 13.79 -24.44 -37.81
N PHE A 112 13.70 -24.48 -36.48
CA PHE A 112 14.80 -24.18 -35.56
C PHE A 112 14.85 -25.17 -34.39
N ASP A 113 15.98 -25.19 -33.66
CA ASP A 113 16.23 -26.16 -32.58
C ASP A 113 16.06 -25.58 -31.17
N VAL A 114 16.15 -24.25 -31.03
CA VAL A 114 16.22 -23.58 -29.73
C VAL A 114 15.18 -22.48 -29.64
N TRP A 115 14.46 -22.46 -28.52
CA TRP A 115 13.59 -21.36 -28.14
C TRP A 115 14.39 -20.11 -27.82
N SER A 116 14.01 -19.00 -28.45
CA SER A 116 14.37 -17.65 -28.00
C SER A 116 13.10 -16.92 -27.57
N SER A 117 13.22 -15.89 -26.74
CA SER A 117 12.05 -15.12 -26.30
C SER A 117 11.19 -14.62 -27.48
N GLN A 118 11.82 -14.16 -28.57
CA GLN A 118 11.11 -13.72 -29.77
C GLN A 118 10.39 -14.86 -30.49
N ARG A 119 11.00 -16.04 -30.59
CA ARG A 119 10.39 -17.22 -31.25
C ARG A 119 9.23 -17.77 -30.44
N LEU A 120 9.40 -17.80 -29.13
CA LEU A 120 8.37 -18.26 -28.20
C LEU A 120 7.17 -17.33 -28.20
N SER A 121 7.41 -16.01 -28.21
CA SER A 121 6.36 -15.00 -28.35
C SER A 121 5.68 -14.96 -29.73
N ALA A 122 6.28 -15.54 -30.77
CA ALA A 122 5.65 -15.66 -32.08
C ALA A 122 4.84 -16.95 -32.22
N TYR A 123 5.11 -17.93 -31.35
CA TYR A 123 4.45 -19.23 -31.33
C TYR A 123 3.20 -19.22 -30.43
N LEU A 124 3.28 -18.53 -29.28
CA LEU A 124 2.18 -18.28 -28.35
C LEU A 124 1.38 -17.04 -28.77
#